data_AF-A0A1F8P9W3-F1
#
_entry.id   AF-A0A1F8P9W3-F1
#
_cell.length_a   1.000
_cell.length_b   1.000
_cell.length_c   1.000
_cell.angle_alpha   90.00
_cell.angle_beta   90.00
_cell.angle_gamma   90.00
#
_symmetry.space_group_name_H-M   'P 1'
#
loop_
_entity.id
_entity.type
_entity.pdbx_description
1 polymer ?
#
loop_
_entity_poly.entity_id
_entity_poly.type
_entity_poly.pdbx_seq_one_letter_code
_entity_poly.pdbx_strand_id
1 'polypeptide(L)'
;MAKMFSPQKHEKDKRSQVEYEVIQYLTKHDFNKASLAIAGYEAGQVFSRGVGIDWKNHNPDNDIALLKTIFGRTPKILIHLGNEKLEAVRIAAAMMELWGVNRAKKWLPTDFKTDLPFDNDTTARMLLFFAQHQAALERYRNEGLKYVEVLPTSDSCEACKKLADKHYILKDAPELPSEHCTHKMGCRCTFLPVV
;
A
#
# COMPACT_ATOMS: atom_id res chain seq x y z
N MET A 1 44.00 -3.32 17.21
CA MET A 1 42.58 -3.15 17.57
C MET A 1 41.71 -3.45 16.36
N ALA A 2 41.13 -4.65 16.28
CA ALA A 2 40.18 -4.98 15.23
C ALA A 2 38.87 -4.22 15.49
N LYS A 3 38.46 -3.36 14.56
CA LYS A 3 37.11 -2.79 14.56
C LYS A 3 36.13 -3.97 14.43
N MET A 4 35.36 -4.25 15.47
CA MET A 4 34.18 -5.10 15.36
C MET A 4 33.28 -4.51 14.27
N PHE A 5 33.23 -5.18 13.11
CA PHE A 5 32.19 -4.96 12.11
C PHE A 5 30.85 -5.32 12.78
N SER A 6 30.00 -4.32 13.05
CA SER A 6 28.64 -4.57 13.54
C SER A 6 27.77 -5.03 12.36
N PRO A 7 27.24 -6.27 12.38
CA PRO A 7 26.41 -6.81 11.29
C PRO A 7 25.22 -5.90 10.94
N GLN A 8 24.67 -5.22 11.95
CA GLN A 8 23.51 -4.34 11.84
C GLN A 8 23.77 -3.11 10.95
N LYS A 9 24.99 -2.58 10.92
CA LYS A 9 25.32 -1.41 10.09
C LYS A 9 25.33 -1.78 8.60
N HIS A 10 25.98 -2.89 8.28
CA HIS A 10 26.09 -3.38 6.91
C HIS A 10 24.74 -3.81 6.31
N GLU A 11 23.87 -4.41 7.12
CA GLU A 11 22.51 -4.76 6.70
C GLU A 11 21.64 -3.52 6.43
N LYS A 12 21.76 -2.48 7.28
CA LYS A 12 21.09 -1.20 7.08
C LYS A 12 21.55 -0.50 5.80
N ASP A 13 22.84 -0.55 5.50
CA ASP A 13 23.41 0.02 4.27
C ASP A 13 22.89 -0.72 3.02
N LYS A 14 22.85 -2.06 3.05
CA LYS A 14 22.26 -2.89 1.98
C LYS A 14 20.79 -2.59 1.74
N ARG A 15 19.99 -2.51 2.81
CA ARG A 15 18.57 -2.17 2.71
C ARG A 15 18.38 -0.80 2.05
N SER A 16 19.18 0.18 2.46
CA SER A 16 19.07 1.56 1.94
C SER A 16 19.39 1.62 0.44
N GLN A 17 20.36 0.82 0.00
CA GLN A 17 20.68 0.67 -1.43
C GLN A 17 19.51 0.09 -2.23
N VAL A 18 18.90 -1.00 -1.74
CA VAL A 18 17.75 -1.62 -2.41
C VAL A 18 16.54 -0.69 -2.41
N GLU A 19 16.30 0.03 -1.30
CA GLU A 19 15.23 1.04 -1.25
C GLU A 19 15.42 2.13 -2.32
N TYR A 20 16.65 2.60 -2.53
CA TYR A 20 16.96 3.55 -3.59
C TYR A 20 16.70 2.97 -4.99
N GLU A 21 17.16 1.75 -5.26
CA GLU A 21 16.95 1.08 -6.55
C GLU A 21 15.46 0.88 -6.85
N VAL A 22 14.68 0.43 -5.87
CA VAL A 22 13.24 0.23 -6.00
C VAL A 22 12.54 1.56 -6.32
N ILE A 23 12.91 2.66 -5.67
CA ILE A 23 12.39 3.99 -6.01
C ILE A 23 12.70 4.34 -7.47
N GLN A 24 13.92 4.08 -7.96
CA GLN A 24 14.27 4.35 -9.37
C GLN A 24 13.44 3.51 -10.35
N TYR A 25 13.17 2.24 -10.03
CA TYR A 25 12.29 1.39 -10.84
C TYR A 25 10.83 1.89 -10.82
N LEU A 26 10.32 2.25 -9.64
CA LEU A 26 8.97 2.81 -9.48
C LEU A 26 8.79 4.11 -10.26
N THR A 27 9.76 5.04 -10.21
CA THR A 27 9.73 6.29 -11.01
C THR A 27 9.67 6.03 -12.52
N LYS A 28 10.20 4.89 -12.98
CA LYS A 28 10.16 4.47 -14.40
C LYS A 28 8.98 3.55 -14.71
N HIS A 29 8.08 3.32 -13.75
CA HIS A 29 6.99 2.35 -13.81
C HIS A 29 7.44 0.91 -14.13
N ASP A 30 8.68 0.54 -13.79
CA ASP A 30 9.21 -0.81 -13.93
C ASP A 30 8.86 -1.66 -12.70
N PHE A 31 7.57 -1.96 -12.56
CA PHE A 31 7.01 -2.66 -11.39
C PHE A 31 7.58 -4.07 -11.21
N ASN A 32 7.94 -4.74 -12.31
CA ASN A 32 8.55 -6.05 -12.26
C ASN A 32 9.93 -5.99 -11.59
N LYS A 33 10.81 -5.08 -12.04
CA LYS A 33 12.12 -4.92 -11.39
C LYS A 33 12.00 -4.42 -9.95
N ALA A 34 11.04 -3.56 -9.66
CA ALA A 34 10.77 -3.12 -8.29
C ALA A 34 10.44 -4.30 -7.35
N SER A 35 9.53 -5.19 -7.76
CA SER A 35 9.17 -6.39 -6.99
C SER A 35 10.36 -7.37 -6.87
N LEU A 36 11.03 -7.68 -7.97
CA LEU A 36 12.14 -8.64 -7.98
C LEU A 36 13.36 -8.16 -7.18
N ALA A 37 13.62 -6.84 -7.13
CA ALA A 37 14.70 -6.29 -6.31
C ALA A 37 14.47 -6.55 -4.80
N ILE A 38 13.21 -6.43 -4.35
CA ILE A 38 12.83 -6.79 -2.98
C ILE A 38 12.98 -8.28 -2.72
N ALA A 39 12.47 -9.11 -3.63
CA ALA A 39 12.57 -10.55 -3.49
C ALA A 39 14.04 -11.01 -3.39
N GLY A 40 14.92 -10.46 -4.23
CA GLY A 40 16.36 -10.71 -4.16
C GLY A 40 16.98 -10.28 -2.83
N TYR A 41 16.58 -9.13 -2.29
CA TYR A 41 17.03 -8.68 -0.97
C TYR A 41 16.57 -9.63 0.15
N GLU A 42 15.29 -10.01 0.17
CA GLU A 42 14.71 -10.88 1.19
C GLU A 42 15.23 -12.31 1.11
N ALA A 43 15.45 -12.85 -0.09
CA ALA A 43 16.04 -14.17 -0.30
C ALA A 43 17.46 -14.31 0.27
N GLY A 44 18.17 -13.19 0.43
CA GLY A 44 19.50 -13.11 1.04
C GLY A 44 19.50 -12.86 2.55
N GLN A 45 18.34 -12.66 3.19
CA GLN A 45 18.26 -12.43 4.64
C GLN A 45 18.31 -13.74 5.42
N VAL A 46 18.91 -13.69 6.62
CA VAL A 46 18.83 -14.80 7.59
C VAL A 46 17.41 -14.91 8.15
N PHE A 47 16.76 -13.77 8.37
CA PHE A 47 15.38 -13.65 8.82
C PHE A 47 14.61 -12.82 7.80
N SER A 48 14.18 -13.45 6.72
CA SER A 48 13.32 -12.81 5.73
C SER A 48 11.93 -12.54 6.30
N ARG A 49 11.25 -11.53 5.77
CA ARG A 49 9.90 -11.18 6.23
C ARG A 49 8.85 -12.19 5.73
N GLY A 50 7.79 -12.36 6.52
CA GLY A 50 6.64 -13.20 6.18
C GLY A 50 6.87 -14.69 6.43
N VAL A 51 5.89 -15.34 7.05
CA VAL A 51 5.97 -16.78 7.37
C VAL A 51 5.62 -17.58 6.12
N GLY A 52 6.51 -18.47 5.70
CA GLY A 52 6.26 -19.39 4.59
C GLY A 52 6.39 -18.78 3.18
N ILE A 53 6.94 -17.57 3.06
CA ILE A 53 7.17 -16.95 1.75
C ILE A 53 8.48 -17.46 1.16
N ASP A 54 8.41 -18.03 -0.05
CA ASP A 54 9.59 -18.42 -0.83
C ASP A 54 10.10 -17.24 -1.67
N TRP A 55 10.94 -16.40 -1.05
CA TRP A 55 11.53 -15.25 -1.72
C TRP A 55 12.46 -15.61 -2.90
N LYS A 56 13.01 -16.84 -2.94
CA LYS A 56 13.87 -17.27 -4.05
C LYS A 56 13.08 -17.52 -5.33
N ASN A 57 11.82 -17.95 -5.19
CA ASN A 57 10.90 -18.21 -6.28
C ASN A 57 9.66 -17.29 -6.22
N HIS A 58 9.87 -16.04 -5.79
CA HIS A 58 8.80 -15.05 -5.65
C HIS A 58 8.10 -14.81 -7.00
N ASN A 59 6.76 -14.90 -7.02
CA ASN A 59 5.96 -14.48 -8.16
C ASN A 59 5.58 -12.99 -8.01
N PRO A 60 6.07 -12.10 -8.91
CA PRO A 60 5.78 -10.67 -8.81
C PRO A 60 4.39 -10.26 -9.30
N ASP A 61 3.56 -11.17 -9.84
CA ASP A 61 2.29 -10.83 -10.48
C ASP A 61 1.33 -10.05 -9.56
N ASN A 62 1.22 -10.47 -8.30
CA ASN A 62 0.37 -9.79 -7.32
C ASN A 62 0.88 -8.38 -7.03
N ASP A 63 2.18 -8.22 -6.81
CA ASP A 63 2.82 -6.92 -6.59
C ASP A 63 2.57 -6.02 -7.81
N ILE A 64 2.80 -6.52 -9.02
CA ILE A 64 2.60 -5.78 -10.27
C ILE A 64 1.16 -5.32 -10.42
N ALA A 65 0.18 -6.18 -10.11
CA ALA A 65 -1.24 -5.83 -10.19
C ALA A 65 -1.63 -4.71 -9.22
N LEU A 66 -1.13 -4.79 -7.97
CA LEU A 66 -1.32 -3.73 -6.98
C LEU A 66 -0.64 -2.43 -7.37
N LEU A 67 0.62 -2.48 -7.82
CA LEU A 67 1.38 -1.32 -8.27
C LEU A 67 0.71 -0.63 -9.47
N LYS A 68 0.22 -1.39 -10.45
CA LYS A 68 -0.59 -0.84 -11.55
C LYS A 68 -1.82 -0.09 -11.04
N THR A 69 -2.46 -0.56 -9.98
CA THR A 69 -3.61 0.13 -9.38
C THR A 69 -3.18 1.41 -8.66
N ILE A 70 -2.10 1.37 -7.87
CA ILE A 70 -1.53 2.53 -7.16
C ILE A 70 -1.18 3.66 -8.14
N PHE A 71 -0.49 3.34 -9.24
CA PHE A 71 -0.06 4.31 -10.24
C PHE A 71 -1.13 4.65 -11.29
N GLY A 72 -2.13 3.79 -11.48
CA GLY A 72 -3.15 3.96 -12.52
C GLY A 72 -4.42 4.67 -12.06
N ARG A 73 -4.70 4.72 -10.76
CA ARG A 73 -5.98 5.20 -10.23
C ARG A 73 -5.77 6.14 -9.05
N THR A 74 -6.72 7.06 -8.88
CA THR A 74 -6.72 8.04 -7.79
C THR A 74 -8.03 7.93 -7.03
N PRO A 75 -8.03 7.57 -5.74
CA PRO A 75 -9.25 7.58 -4.94
C PRO A 75 -9.78 9.00 -4.79
N LYS A 76 -11.10 9.14 -4.66
CA LYS A 76 -11.79 10.42 -4.53
C LYS A 76 -11.25 11.27 -3.38
N ILE A 77 -10.89 10.64 -2.26
CA ILE A 77 -10.32 11.33 -1.10
C ILE A 77 -8.99 12.05 -1.41
N LEU A 78 -8.29 11.64 -2.48
CA LEU A 78 -7.01 12.20 -2.91
C LEU A 78 -7.11 13.00 -4.23
N ILE A 79 -8.31 13.20 -4.78
CA ILE A 79 -8.50 13.79 -6.11
C ILE A 79 -7.97 15.23 -6.23
N HIS A 80 -7.89 15.93 -5.10
CA HIS A 80 -7.41 17.32 -5.03
C HIS A 80 -5.89 17.43 -4.86
N LEU A 81 -5.16 16.31 -4.77
CA LEU A 81 -3.70 16.36 -4.80
C LEU A 81 -3.23 16.71 -6.21
N GLY A 82 -2.38 17.74 -6.32
CA GLY A 82 -1.71 18.05 -7.58
C GLY A 82 -0.81 16.89 -8.03
N ASN A 83 -0.58 16.78 -9.34
CA ASN A 83 0.10 15.64 -9.96
C ASN A 83 1.46 15.32 -9.33
N GLU A 84 2.28 16.33 -9.06
CA GLU A 84 3.59 16.14 -8.42
C GLU A 84 3.46 15.52 -7.02
N LYS A 85 2.52 16.05 -6.21
CA LYS A 85 2.28 15.52 -4.86
C LYS A 85 1.72 14.10 -4.93
N LEU A 86 0.82 13.84 -5.87
CA LEU A 86 0.22 12.52 -6.08
C LEU A 86 1.27 11.49 -6.49
N GLU A 87 2.22 11.87 -7.36
CA GLU A 87 3.30 10.97 -7.79
C GLU A 87 4.22 10.57 -6.62
N ALA A 88 4.59 11.52 -5.76
CA ALA A 88 5.33 11.21 -4.54
C ALA A 88 4.54 10.26 -3.60
N VAL A 89 3.23 10.47 -3.48
CA VAL A 89 2.33 9.60 -2.69
C VAL A 89 2.24 8.20 -3.29
N ARG A 90 2.24 8.06 -4.61
CA ARG A 90 2.23 6.76 -5.32
C ARG A 90 3.48 5.97 -5.03
N ILE A 91 4.66 6.59 -5.16
CA ILE A 91 5.94 5.95 -4.82
C ILE A 91 5.94 5.53 -3.34
N ALA A 92 5.52 6.41 -2.44
CA ALA A 92 5.41 6.13 -1.01
C ALA A 92 4.48 4.93 -0.70
N ALA A 93 3.29 4.88 -1.30
CA ALA A 93 2.32 3.81 -1.13
C ALA A 93 2.84 2.48 -1.71
N ALA A 94 3.48 2.52 -2.88
CA ALA A 94 4.13 1.37 -3.48
C ALA A 94 5.26 0.81 -2.61
N MET A 95 6.06 1.67 -2.01
CA MET A 95 7.11 1.26 -1.08
C MET A 95 6.53 0.67 0.22
N MET A 96 5.39 1.19 0.72
CA MET A 96 4.69 0.57 1.85
C MET A 96 4.28 -0.87 1.55
N GLU A 97 3.63 -1.10 0.40
CA GLU A 97 3.24 -2.43 -0.08
C GLU A 97 4.45 -3.34 -0.22
N LEU A 98 5.43 -2.92 -1.03
CA LEU A 98 6.60 -3.73 -1.37
C LEU A 98 7.50 -4.03 -0.17
N TRP A 99 7.50 -3.22 0.89
CA TRP A 99 8.28 -3.48 2.11
C TRP A 99 7.45 -4.06 3.26
N GLY A 100 6.14 -4.23 3.09
CA GLY A 100 5.23 -4.72 4.14
C GLY A 100 5.17 -3.81 5.37
N VAL A 101 5.18 -2.49 5.18
CA VAL A 101 5.17 -1.49 6.27
C VAL A 101 4.12 -0.41 6.05
N ASN A 102 3.71 0.24 7.13
CA ASN A 102 2.67 1.27 7.11
C ASN A 102 3.21 2.70 7.35
N ARG A 103 4.51 2.93 7.16
CA ARG A 103 5.19 4.24 7.32
C ARG A 103 5.98 4.58 6.06
N ALA A 104 5.66 5.72 5.44
CA ALA A 104 6.22 6.15 4.16
C ALA A 104 7.08 7.42 4.26
N LYS A 105 7.04 8.13 5.39
CA LYS A 105 7.72 9.42 5.57
C LYS A 105 9.16 9.46 5.04
N LYS A 106 9.91 8.37 5.17
CA LYS A 106 11.31 8.27 4.73
C LYS A 106 11.51 8.21 3.20
N TRP A 107 10.47 7.91 2.43
CA TRP A 107 10.50 7.82 0.97
C TRP A 107 9.83 9.02 0.29
N LEU A 108 9.32 9.95 1.08
CA LEU A 108 8.77 11.21 0.59
C LEU A 108 9.86 12.30 0.57
N PRO A 109 9.73 13.32 -0.28
CA PRO A 109 10.58 14.51 -0.21
C PRO A 109 10.62 15.11 1.20
N THR A 110 11.77 15.65 1.61
CA THR A 110 12.01 16.13 2.99
C THR A 110 11.02 17.21 3.43
N ASP A 111 10.60 18.06 2.52
CA ASP A 111 9.65 19.17 2.69
C ASP A 111 8.23 18.83 2.22
N PHE A 112 7.96 17.55 1.94
CA PHE A 112 6.67 17.10 1.45
C PHE A 112 5.53 17.41 2.41
N LYS A 113 4.56 18.19 1.93
CA LYS A 113 3.33 18.55 2.66
C LYS A 113 2.12 18.49 1.75
N THR A 114 1.05 17.93 2.29
CA THR A 114 -0.27 17.94 1.65
C THR A 114 -1.18 18.94 2.33
N ASP A 115 -2.12 19.49 1.57
CA ASP A 115 -3.17 20.38 2.08
C ASP A 115 -4.37 19.58 2.63
N LEU A 116 -4.25 18.26 2.65
CA LEU A 116 -5.20 17.33 3.24
C LEU A 116 -5.11 17.34 4.78
N PRO A 117 -6.19 17.00 5.49
CA PRO A 117 -6.21 16.93 6.96
C PRO A 117 -5.47 15.71 7.53
N PHE A 118 -4.65 15.04 6.73
CA PHE A 118 -3.97 13.79 7.06
C PHE A 118 -2.45 14.00 7.10
N ASP A 119 -1.76 13.26 7.96
CA ASP A 119 -0.31 13.19 7.89
C ASP A 119 0.16 12.42 6.64
N ASN A 120 1.43 12.60 6.28
CA ASN A 120 2.03 12.01 5.09
C ASN A 120 1.91 10.48 5.02
N ASP A 121 2.07 9.81 6.18
CA ASP A 121 1.94 8.35 6.26
C ASP A 121 0.48 7.93 6.00
N THR A 122 -0.48 8.66 6.56
CA THR A 122 -1.91 8.42 6.37
C THR A 122 -2.31 8.65 4.93
N THR A 123 -1.85 9.73 4.30
CA THR A 123 -2.12 10.02 2.89
C THR A 123 -1.64 8.87 1.99
N ALA A 124 -0.42 8.37 2.20
CA ALA A 124 0.09 7.20 1.46
C ALA A 124 -0.72 5.93 1.75
N ARG A 125 -1.09 5.68 3.03
CA ARG A 125 -1.97 4.55 3.38
C ARG A 125 -3.33 4.63 2.71
N MET A 126 -3.93 5.80 2.55
CA MET A 126 -5.22 5.94 1.87
C MET A 126 -5.15 5.42 0.42
N LEU A 127 -4.08 5.75 -0.30
CA LEU A 127 -3.86 5.24 -1.66
C LEU A 127 -3.58 3.73 -1.67
N LEU A 128 -2.77 3.25 -0.73
CA LEU A 128 -2.48 1.83 -0.60
C LEU A 128 -3.74 1.00 -0.31
N PHE A 129 -4.52 1.41 0.70
CA PHE A 129 -5.76 0.73 1.08
C PHE A 129 -6.76 0.75 -0.06
N PHE A 130 -6.85 1.85 -0.81
CA PHE A 130 -7.66 1.89 -2.02
C PHE A 130 -7.28 0.77 -2.99
N ALA A 131 -5.99 0.65 -3.33
CA ALA A 131 -5.53 -0.39 -4.24
C ALA A 131 -5.82 -1.81 -3.72
N GLN A 132 -5.59 -2.06 -2.44
CA GLN A 132 -5.89 -3.35 -1.79
C GLN A 132 -7.39 -3.68 -1.80
N HIS A 133 -8.25 -2.69 -1.58
CA HIS A 133 -9.70 -2.86 -1.66
C HIS A 133 -10.17 -3.15 -3.09
N GLN A 134 -9.59 -2.49 -4.10
CA GLN A 134 -9.89 -2.80 -5.50
C GLN A 134 -9.48 -4.25 -5.86
N ALA A 135 -8.31 -4.69 -5.40
CA ALA A 135 -7.85 -6.06 -5.59
C ALA A 135 -8.78 -7.08 -4.87
N ALA A 136 -9.27 -6.76 -3.68
CA ALA A 136 -10.22 -7.61 -2.96
C ALA A 136 -11.55 -7.75 -3.70
N LEU A 137 -12.13 -6.65 -4.20
CA LEU A 137 -13.37 -6.69 -4.98
C LEU A 137 -13.20 -7.48 -6.28
N GLU A 138 -12.06 -7.34 -6.96
CA GLU A 138 -11.74 -8.11 -8.17
C GLU A 138 -11.61 -9.61 -7.86
N ARG A 139 -10.94 -9.97 -6.77
CA ARG A 139 -10.86 -11.37 -6.31
C ARG A 139 -12.25 -11.94 -6.06
N TYR A 140 -13.10 -11.23 -5.31
CA TYR A 140 -14.46 -11.71 -5.04
C TYR A 140 -15.28 -11.89 -6.31
N ARG A 141 -15.13 -10.99 -7.30
CA ARG A 141 -15.76 -11.12 -8.61
C ARG A 141 -15.31 -12.39 -9.34
N ASN A 142 -14.00 -12.68 -9.33
CA ASN A 142 -13.42 -13.85 -9.98
C ASN A 142 -13.81 -15.17 -9.29
N GLU A 143 -14.12 -15.12 -7.99
CA GLU A 143 -14.67 -16.24 -7.21
C GLU A 143 -16.19 -16.42 -7.39
N GLY A 144 -16.85 -15.58 -8.19
CA GLY A 144 -18.28 -15.68 -8.48
C GLY A 144 -19.19 -15.12 -7.38
N LEU A 145 -18.62 -14.44 -6.38
CA LEU A 145 -19.39 -13.76 -5.34
C LEU A 145 -20.13 -12.55 -5.93
N LYS A 146 -21.29 -12.22 -5.35
CA LYS A 146 -22.15 -11.14 -5.86
C LYS A 146 -22.23 -9.94 -4.94
N TYR A 147 -22.07 -10.18 -3.63
CA TYR A 147 -22.35 -9.20 -2.60
C TYR A 147 -21.16 -9.03 -1.67
N VAL A 148 -21.00 -7.81 -1.17
CA VAL A 148 -20.08 -7.46 -0.09
C VAL A 148 -20.78 -6.57 0.90
N GLU A 149 -20.28 -6.58 2.14
CA GLU A 149 -20.58 -5.56 3.13
C GLU A 149 -19.30 -4.80 3.52
N VAL A 150 -19.48 -3.59 4.02
CA VAL A 150 -18.38 -2.81 4.59
C VAL A 150 -18.32 -3.10 6.08
N LEU A 151 -17.19 -3.64 6.56
CA LEU A 151 -16.91 -3.81 7.98
C LEU A 151 -15.99 -2.68 8.46
N PRO A 152 -16.51 -1.64 9.15
CA PRO A 152 -15.69 -0.68 9.86
C PRO A 152 -15.17 -1.27 11.18
N THR A 153 -13.99 -0.86 11.62
CA THR A 153 -13.57 -1.05 13.02
C THR A 153 -14.43 -0.21 13.98
N SER A 154 -14.45 -0.58 15.27
CA SER A 154 -15.16 0.18 16.31
C SER A 154 -14.72 1.64 16.44
N ASP A 155 -13.43 1.92 16.16
CA ASP A 155 -12.84 3.26 16.18
C ASP A 155 -12.98 4.04 14.86
N SER A 156 -13.69 3.51 13.87
CA SER A 156 -13.93 4.20 12.60
C SER A 156 -14.68 5.53 12.76
N CYS A 157 -14.50 6.46 11.83
CA CYS A 157 -15.25 7.71 11.82
C CYS A 157 -16.74 7.50 11.48
N GLU A 158 -17.58 8.47 11.81
CA GLU A 158 -19.04 8.40 11.59
C GLU A 158 -19.43 8.25 10.12
N ALA A 159 -18.68 8.85 9.19
CA ALA A 159 -18.91 8.67 7.76
C ALA A 159 -18.74 7.20 7.33
N CYS A 160 -17.70 6.53 7.84
CA CYS A 160 -17.43 5.13 7.56
C CYS A 160 -18.45 4.19 8.23
N LYS A 161 -18.88 4.48 9.47
CA LYS A 161 -19.89 3.68 10.18
C LYS A 161 -21.22 3.63 9.43
N LYS A 162 -21.60 4.71 8.74
CA LYS A 162 -22.82 4.75 7.91
C LYS A 162 -22.79 3.81 6.69
N LEU A 163 -21.64 3.23 6.35
CA LEU A 163 -21.51 2.24 5.28
C LEU A 163 -21.77 0.81 5.77
N ALA A 164 -21.78 0.57 7.08
CA ALA A 164 -22.05 -0.74 7.66
C ALA A 164 -23.51 -1.17 7.52
N ASP A 165 -23.79 -2.42 7.88
CA ASP A 165 -25.12 -3.04 7.94
C ASP A 165 -25.90 -2.99 6.61
N LYS A 166 -25.15 -3.01 5.49
CA LYS A 166 -25.68 -2.94 4.13
C LYS A 166 -24.97 -3.97 3.25
N HIS A 167 -25.77 -4.67 2.45
CA HIS A 167 -25.24 -5.50 1.36
C HIS A 167 -25.19 -4.68 0.08
N TYR A 168 -24.00 -4.62 -0.50
CA TYR A 168 -23.75 -3.98 -1.78
C TYR A 168 -23.53 -5.06 -2.83
N ILE A 169 -24.16 -4.90 -4.00
CA ILE A 169 -23.72 -5.64 -5.17
C ILE A 169 -22.28 -5.18 -5.47
N LEU A 170 -21.37 -6.09 -5.82
CA LEU A 170 -19.94 -5.77 -6.03
C LEU A 170 -19.68 -4.53 -6.90
N LYS A 171 -20.48 -4.32 -7.95
CA LYS A 171 -20.35 -3.18 -8.87
C LYS A 171 -20.79 -1.84 -8.25
N ASP A 172 -21.63 -1.89 -7.22
CA ASP A 172 -22.24 -0.75 -6.54
C ASP A 172 -21.64 -0.54 -5.13
N ALA A 173 -20.58 -1.30 -4.79
CA ALA A 173 -19.87 -1.14 -3.53
C ALA A 173 -19.29 0.28 -3.41
N PRO A 174 -19.39 0.92 -2.24
CA PRO A 174 -18.85 2.27 -2.05
C PRO A 174 -17.33 2.26 -2.21
N GLU A 175 -16.72 3.38 -2.61
CA GLU A 175 -15.26 3.45 -2.62
C GLU A 175 -14.71 3.39 -1.18
N LEU A 176 -13.70 2.54 -0.97
CA LEU A 176 -12.88 2.54 0.23
C LEU A 176 -11.44 2.92 -0.17
N PRO A 177 -10.79 3.88 0.50
CA PRO A 177 -11.33 4.79 1.52
C PRO A 177 -12.53 5.61 1.03
N SER A 178 -13.51 5.83 1.91
CA SER A 178 -14.61 6.76 1.63
C SER A 178 -14.06 8.16 1.42
N GLU A 179 -14.58 8.88 0.43
CA GLU A 179 -14.25 10.31 0.19
C GLU A 179 -14.54 11.21 1.39
N HIS A 180 -15.41 10.77 2.30
CA HIS A 180 -15.78 11.48 3.52
C HIS A 180 -15.12 10.92 4.78
N CYS A 181 -14.11 10.06 4.65
CA CYS A 181 -13.35 9.57 5.80
C CYS A 181 -12.64 10.74 6.49
N THR A 182 -12.81 10.85 7.81
CA THR A 182 -12.15 11.88 8.65
C THR A 182 -11.26 11.27 9.72
N HIS A 183 -11.05 9.96 9.68
CA HIS A 183 -10.30 9.27 10.73
C HIS A 183 -8.80 9.57 10.63
N LYS A 184 -8.18 9.99 11.74
CA LYS A 184 -6.78 10.44 11.79
C LYS A 184 -5.74 9.42 11.31
N MET A 185 -6.03 8.13 11.44
CA MET A 185 -5.14 7.04 10.99
C MET A 185 -5.41 6.60 9.54
N GLY A 186 -6.40 7.21 8.90
CA GLY A 186 -6.91 6.83 7.60
C GLY A 186 -8.08 5.86 7.67
N CYS A 187 -8.45 5.28 6.52
CA CYS A 187 -9.53 4.29 6.45
C CYS A 187 -9.25 3.10 7.36
N ARG A 188 -10.30 2.65 8.04
CA ARG A 188 -10.28 1.51 8.97
C ARG A 188 -11.34 0.47 8.59
N CYS A 189 -11.78 0.49 7.34
CA CYS A 189 -12.81 -0.39 6.82
C CYS A 189 -12.18 -1.51 6.00
N THR A 190 -12.91 -2.62 5.86
CA THR A 190 -12.63 -3.65 4.86
C THR A 190 -13.92 -4.11 4.20
N PHE A 191 -13.79 -4.79 3.06
CA PHE A 191 -14.91 -5.51 2.45
C PHE A 191 -14.94 -6.94 2.92
N LEU A 192 -16.10 -7.38 3.41
CA LEU A 192 -16.38 -8.79 3.66
C LEU A 192 -17.26 -9.34 2.55
N PRO A 193 -16.95 -10.51 1.99
CA PRO A 193 -17.84 -11.17 1.04
C PRO A 193 -19.08 -11.69 1.77
N VAL A 194 -20.25 -11.53 1.14
CA VAL A 194 -21.51 -12.11 1.63
C VAL A 194 -21.87 -13.28 0.71
N VAL A 195 -21.96 -14.47 1.30
CA VAL A 195 -22.25 -15.74 0.62
C VAL A 195 -23.72 -16.12 0.70
#